data_AF-A0A3D6DH12-F1
#
_entry.id   AF-A0A3D6DH12-F1
#
_cell.length_a   1.000
_cell.length_b   1.000
_cell.length_c   1.000
_cell.angle_alpha   90.00
_cell.angle_beta   90.00
_cell.angle_gamma   90.00
#
_symmetry.space_group_name_H-M   'P 1'
#
loop_
_entity.id
_entity.type
_entity.pdbx_description
1 polymer ?
#
loop_
_entity_poly.entity_id
_entity_poly.type
_entity_poly.pdbx_seq_one_letter_code
_entity_poly.pdbx_strand_id
1 'polypeptide(L)'
;DDLENARVENGDLVITAIEEDYAGSAYTSARLVTRNKFSQTYGKWEARIDLPTGQGIWPAFWMLRENNPWPGEIDIMELVGNAPWSCHGTAHWGEVNNVQSMGGSIYADDWTTAYHTYTVEWWPDHLRWSVDGQVYFELDRTQVTPDHPWLFAEDYHMLLNVAVGGGWPGSPDGSTVFPQEMKVDWVRVYAHAPDPQPVTFRVDMSQEGLGTSDQVYVTGSFDDWSGNVHALTPSSNGIWTSTLDLPQGIHEYKYTINGWSGQEENFDSGAGGTLTSYDGTNTYVNRYLDVAWDPLVTDADCFSSPEGCPGTGGPGCTDENASNFSPPATSNDGSCLYPVQFSVDLSDEAVSGHTAYVNGGFNAWCGDCAPMEDADGDGIWQAVIDLPMGDHEFKFTTNGWDGLVETFAVGAPCTNTTYDGSSVYTNRAFQLGASPLDLDVVCFNACEACATVDPEYYSVTFRVQMPDSSMEALVEVQGNTYAMTDAMWGAKAVTVTVAGSAGLAYRFGTPAGAQGTAWETPPTDCNANGWREAVVAEDLAMPVVCFASCSACQGCADPFASNFDPLADPQSPASLCEGEGLAGCTYPSAVNFDAEAVWDNGVCSFLQGSGDCPDNNGDGLVGVNDVLILLSAFGNTCP
;
A
#
# COMPACT_ATOMS: atom_id res chain seq x y z
N ASP A 1 26.82 -6.07 28.07
CA ASP A 1 27.40 -6.33 26.76
C ASP A 1 28.83 -5.93 26.68
N ASP A 2 29.51 -6.54 25.71
CA ASP A 2 30.78 -6.04 25.21
C ASP A 2 30.57 -4.65 24.58
N LEU A 3 31.56 -3.77 24.73
CA LEU A 3 31.54 -2.44 24.12
C LEU A 3 31.63 -2.51 22.59
N GLU A 4 32.02 -3.68 22.04
CA GLU A 4 32.01 -3.92 20.59
C GLU A 4 30.58 -4.03 20.03
N ASN A 5 29.62 -4.58 20.78
CA ASN A 5 28.22 -4.70 20.32
C ASN A 5 27.32 -3.53 20.76
N ALA A 6 27.64 -2.83 21.84
CA ALA A 6 26.86 -1.66 22.28
C ALA A 6 27.76 -0.59 22.93
N ARG A 7 27.79 0.60 22.34
CA ARG A 7 28.58 1.74 22.83
C ARG A 7 27.88 3.06 22.56
N VAL A 8 28.30 4.11 23.27
CA VAL A 8 27.94 5.49 22.92
C VAL A 8 29.11 6.12 22.19
N GLU A 9 28.88 6.59 20.97
CA GLU A 9 29.90 7.17 20.09
C GLU A 9 29.31 8.36 19.32
N ASN A 10 30.01 9.50 19.34
CA ASN A 10 29.61 10.74 18.63
C ASN A 10 28.20 11.30 18.96
N GLY A 11 27.62 10.91 20.09
CA GLY A 11 26.29 11.35 20.51
C GLY A 11 25.22 10.27 20.35
N ASP A 12 25.49 9.22 19.56
CA ASP A 12 24.57 8.12 19.35
C ASP A 12 24.86 6.96 20.29
N LEU A 13 23.82 6.22 20.65
CA LEU A 13 23.93 4.83 21.05
C LEU A 13 24.05 3.99 19.77
N VAL A 14 25.15 3.24 19.64
CA VAL A 14 25.42 2.35 18.50
C VAL A 14 25.27 0.91 18.97
N ILE A 15 24.36 0.16 18.33
CA ILE A 15 24.21 -1.29 18.46
C ILE A 15 24.80 -1.94 17.21
N THR A 16 25.82 -2.77 17.37
CA THR A 16 26.57 -3.39 16.28
C THR A 16 26.37 -4.90 16.27
N ALA A 17 25.84 -5.42 15.17
CA ALA A 17 25.84 -6.84 14.83
C ALA A 17 27.15 -7.21 14.13
N ILE A 18 27.86 -8.22 14.65
CA ILE A 18 29.20 -8.62 14.23
C ILE A 18 29.16 -10.09 13.83
N GLU A 19 29.79 -10.44 12.70
CA GLU A 19 30.10 -11.83 12.35
C GLU A 19 31.34 -12.27 13.12
N GLU A 20 31.14 -13.10 14.15
CA GLU A 20 32.22 -13.67 14.95
C GLU A 20 31.78 -14.96 15.65
N ASP A 21 32.73 -15.87 15.85
CA ASP A 21 32.50 -17.10 16.59
C ASP A 21 32.50 -16.81 18.11
N TYR A 22 31.31 -16.71 18.70
CA TYR A 22 31.16 -16.48 20.13
C TYR A 22 30.13 -17.41 20.77
N ALA A 23 30.56 -18.16 21.79
CA ALA A 23 29.72 -19.06 22.59
C ALA A 23 28.86 -20.07 21.78
N GLY A 24 29.29 -20.43 20.57
CA GLY A 24 28.57 -21.36 19.68
C GLY A 24 27.59 -20.70 18.70
N SER A 25 27.53 -19.36 18.69
CA SER A 25 26.87 -18.56 17.66
C SER A 25 27.90 -17.99 16.69
N ALA A 26 27.51 -17.84 15.41
CA ALA A 26 28.35 -17.24 14.37
C ALA A 26 28.23 -15.70 14.31
N TYR A 27 27.38 -15.12 15.16
CA TYR A 27 27.13 -13.69 15.22
C TYR A 27 26.93 -13.25 16.66
N THR A 28 27.38 -12.04 16.96
CA THR A 28 27.07 -11.31 18.20
C THR A 28 26.33 -10.02 17.89
N SER A 29 25.57 -9.53 18.85
CA SER A 29 24.84 -8.26 18.78
C SER A 29 24.47 -7.83 20.20
N ALA A 30 23.70 -6.76 20.35
CA ALA A 30 23.14 -6.33 21.63
C ALA A 30 21.60 -6.29 21.60
N ARG A 31 21.00 -6.64 22.74
CA ARG A 31 19.59 -6.42 23.05
C ARG A 31 19.50 -5.65 24.36
N LEU A 32 19.34 -4.34 24.25
CA LEU A 32 19.26 -3.45 25.39
C LEU A 32 17.83 -3.41 25.91
N VAL A 33 17.67 -3.38 27.24
CA VAL A 33 16.37 -3.48 27.90
C VAL A 33 16.29 -2.53 29.09
N THR A 34 15.17 -1.81 29.24
CA THR A 34 14.95 -0.88 30.36
C THR A 34 14.24 -1.51 31.56
N ARG A 35 13.89 -2.80 31.50
CA ARG A 35 13.24 -3.55 32.58
C ARG A 35 13.93 -3.36 33.94
N ASN A 36 13.14 -3.15 34.98
CA ASN A 36 13.54 -2.80 36.35
C ASN A 36 14.31 -1.47 36.50
N LYS A 37 14.35 -0.63 35.45
CA LYS A 37 15.03 0.68 35.46
C LYS A 37 14.09 1.80 35.05
N PHE A 38 13.39 1.61 33.94
CA PHE A 38 12.40 2.53 33.42
C PHE A 38 11.31 1.75 32.70
N SER A 39 10.08 2.03 33.11
CA SER A 39 8.85 1.59 32.49
C SER A 39 7.83 2.71 32.67
N GLN A 40 6.87 2.82 31.76
CA GLN A 40 5.79 3.79 31.84
C GLN A 40 4.54 3.20 31.19
N THR A 41 3.38 3.58 31.71
CA THR A 41 2.09 3.36 31.07
C THR A 41 1.71 4.61 30.27
N TYR A 42 1.24 4.44 29.03
CA TYR A 42 0.78 5.50 28.12
C TYR A 42 1.85 6.51 27.71
N GLY A 43 1.43 7.42 26.83
CA GLY A 43 2.22 8.55 26.36
C GLY A 43 2.80 8.35 24.98
N LYS A 44 3.67 9.28 24.60
CA LYS A 44 4.39 9.22 23.32
C LYS A 44 5.77 8.65 23.54
N TRP A 45 6.09 7.58 22.83
CA TRP A 45 7.41 6.94 22.81
C TRP A 45 8.00 7.08 21.42
N GLU A 46 9.08 7.84 21.31
CA GLU A 46 9.74 8.11 20.03
C GLU A 46 11.24 7.89 20.14
N ALA A 47 11.83 7.41 19.06
CA ALA A 47 13.27 7.30 18.91
C ALA A 47 13.70 7.75 17.52
N ARG A 48 14.80 8.49 17.46
CA ARG A 48 15.44 8.88 16.20
C ARG A 48 16.56 7.90 15.87
N ILE A 49 16.37 7.09 14.84
CA ILE A 49 17.19 5.91 14.55
C ILE A 49 17.62 5.91 13.08
N ASP A 50 18.90 5.61 12.84
CA ASP A 50 19.50 5.23 11.54
C ASP A 50 19.69 3.71 11.56
N LEU A 51 19.11 3.01 10.58
CA LEU A 51 18.91 1.55 10.60
C LEU A 51 19.92 0.80 9.72
N PRO A 52 20.32 -0.42 10.10
CA PRO A 52 21.10 -1.30 9.24
C PRO A 52 20.25 -1.96 8.15
N THR A 53 20.92 -2.50 7.12
CA THR A 53 20.29 -3.21 5.99
C THR A 53 21.04 -4.49 5.64
N GLY A 54 20.43 -5.35 4.85
CA GLY A 54 21.02 -6.59 4.37
C GLY A 54 20.25 -7.86 4.76
N GLN A 55 20.46 -8.91 3.97
CA GLN A 55 19.82 -10.21 4.16
C GLN A 55 20.07 -10.76 5.57
N GLY A 56 18.99 -11.16 6.26
CA GLY A 56 19.05 -11.72 7.60
C GLY A 56 19.23 -10.70 8.73
N ILE A 57 19.28 -9.40 8.47
CA ILE A 57 19.39 -8.35 9.49
C ILE A 57 18.00 -7.89 9.92
N TRP A 58 17.77 -7.75 11.23
CA TRP A 58 16.46 -7.38 11.78
C TRP A 58 16.60 -6.42 12.97
N PRO A 59 16.69 -5.10 12.73
CA PRO A 59 16.61 -4.09 13.78
C PRO A 59 15.17 -3.96 14.33
N ALA A 60 15.06 -3.69 15.63
CA ALA A 60 13.78 -3.47 16.28
C ALA A 60 13.87 -2.44 17.42
N PHE A 61 12.84 -1.59 17.51
CA PHE A 61 12.49 -0.73 18.63
C PHE A 61 11.09 -1.08 19.11
N TRP A 62 10.98 -1.63 20.31
CA TRP A 62 9.78 -2.31 20.77
C TRP A 62 9.66 -2.29 22.28
N MET A 63 8.51 -2.72 22.79
CA MET A 63 8.17 -2.66 24.20
C MET A 63 7.47 -3.93 24.68
N LEU A 64 7.72 -4.32 25.94
CA LEU A 64 7.07 -5.43 26.61
C LEU A 64 6.52 -4.99 27.96
N ARG A 65 5.47 -5.66 28.42
CA ARG A 65 4.97 -5.52 29.80
C ARG A 65 6.08 -5.74 30.84
N GLU A 66 6.09 -4.92 31.88
CA GLU A 66 7.13 -4.95 32.91
C GLU A 66 7.14 -6.26 33.72
N ASN A 67 5.94 -6.67 34.18
CA ASN A 67 5.80 -7.77 35.15
C ASN A 67 5.48 -9.12 34.50
N ASN A 68 4.74 -9.14 33.39
CA ASN A 68 4.36 -10.35 32.67
C ASN A 68 4.51 -10.13 31.15
N PRO A 69 5.74 -10.25 30.63
CA PRO A 69 6.12 -9.69 29.32
C PRO A 69 5.44 -10.35 28.12
N TRP A 70 4.86 -11.54 28.24
CA TRP A 70 4.21 -12.19 27.10
C TRP A 70 2.91 -12.91 27.49
N PRO A 71 1.82 -12.71 26.74
CA PRO A 71 1.62 -11.73 25.67
C PRO A 71 1.50 -10.29 26.21
N GLY A 72 1.62 -9.31 25.31
CA GLY A 72 1.66 -7.89 25.62
C GLY A 72 2.94 -7.25 25.09
N GLU A 73 2.92 -6.93 23.80
CA GLU A 73 4.05 -6.40 23.04
C GLU A 73 3.58 -5.24 22.16
N ILE A 74 4.38 -4.18 22.08
CA ILE A 74 4.18 -3.05 21.16
C ILE A 74 5.48 -2.87 20.39
N ASP A 75 5.47 -3.26 19.13
CA ASP A 75 6.57 -3.07 18.20
C ASP A 75 6.42 -1.70 17.56
N ILE A 76 7.23 -0.74 18.00
CA ILE A 76 7.17 0.65 17.53
C ILE A 76 7.77 0.75 16.13
N MET A 77 8.84 -0.01 15.90
CA MET A 77 9.46 -0.18 14.60
C MET A 77 10.12 -1.55 14.52
N GLU A 78 9.78 -2.28 13.46
CA GLU A 78 10.58 -3.38 12.93
C GLU A 78 10.85 -3.17 11.45
N LEU A 79 12.05 -3.55 11.02
CA LEU A 79 12.41 -3.56 9.60
C LEU A 79 13.14 -4.86 9.27
N VAL A 80 12.86 -5.41 8.09
CA VAL A 80 13.58 -6.57 7.56
C VAL A 80 14.65 -6.07 6.61
N GLY A 81 15.93 -6.37 6.89
CA GLY A 81 17.06 -5.76 6.18
C GLY A 81 17.13 -6.07 4.69
N ASN A 82 16.48 -7.11 4.17
CA ASN A 82 16.37 -7.35 2.72
C ASN A 82 15.15 -6.67 2.06
N ALA A 83 14.32 -5.99 2.85
CA ALA A 83 13.19 -5.19 2.42
C ALA A 83 13.26 -3.79 3.05
N PRO A 84 14.34 -3.03 2.79
CA PRO A 84 14.57 -1.74 3.45
C PRO A 84 13.51 -0.67 3.13
N TRP A 85 12.67 -0.90 2.11
CA TRP A 85 11.55 -0.04 1.76
C TRP A 85 10.32 -0.20 2.68
N SER A 86 10.28 -1.20 3.57
CA SER A 86 9.10 -1.53 4.38
C SER A 86 9.41 -1.47 5.88
N CYS A 87 8.71 -0.60 6.60
CA CYS A 87 8.77 -0.47 8.06
C CYS A 87 7.44 -0.90 8.67
N HIS A 88 7.48 -1.64 9.78
CA HIS A 88 6.32 -2.25 10.41
C HIS A 88 6.13 -1.76 11.84
N GLY A 89 4.86 -1.66 12.25
CA GLY A 89 4.46 -1.43 13.63
C GLY A 89 3.33 -2.38 14.00
N THR A 90 3.48 -3.09 15.11
CA THR A 90 2.61 -4.22 15.46
C THR A 90 2.30 -4.22 16.95
N ALA A 91 1.08 -4.61 17.31
CA ALA A 91 0.69 -4.90 18.68
C ALA A 91 0.38 -6.39 18.82
N HIS A 92 0.82 -7.01 19.91
CA HIS A 92 0.48 -8.38 20.28
C HIS A 92 -0.20 -8.45 21.65
N TRP A 93 -1.34 -9.14 21.72
CA TRP A 93 -2.16 -9.27 22.94
C TRP A 93 -2.87 -10.62 23.03
N GLY A 94 -3.68 -10.81 24.08
CA GLY A 94 -4.43 -12.05 24.30
C GLY A 94 -3.76 -13.01 25.29
N GLU A 95 -3.95 -14.32 25.10
CA GLU A 95 -3.44 -15.35 26.02
C GLU A 95 -2.21 -16.06 25.46
N VAL A 96 -1.35 -16.61 26.33
CA VAL A 96 -0.08 -17.29 25.92
C VAL A 96 -0.30 -18.36 24.84
N ASN A 97 -1.44 -19.06 24.87
CA ASN A 97 -1.76 -20.12 23.92
C ASN A 97 -2.62 -19.65 22.73
N ASN A 98 -2.99 -18.37 22.69
CA ASN A 98 -3.86 -17.78 21.68
C ASN A 98 -3.59 -16.28 21.54
N VAL A 99 -2.39 -15.97 21.03
CA VAL A 99 -1.92 -14.59 20.84
C VAL A 99 -2.53 -14.02 19.57
N GLN A 100 -3.08 -12.81 19.70
CA GLN A 100 -3.52 -12.01 18.56
C GLN A 100 -2.43 -11.00 18.21
N SER A 101 -2.40 -10.60 16.94
CA SER A 101 -1.52 -9.56 16.45
C SER A 101 -2.22 -8.73 15.40
N MET A 102 -2.02 -7.42 15.44
CA MET A 102 -2.47 -6.51 14.39
C MET A 102 -1.46 -5.38 14.26
N GLY A 103 -1.21 -4.97 13.02
CA GLY A 103 -0.18 -4.00 12.69
C GLY A 103 -0.36 -3.49 11.27
N GLY A 104 0.35 -2.41 10.96
CA GLY A 104 0.42 -1.82 9.63
C GLY A 104 1.85 -1.71 9.13
N SER A 105 1.99 -1.25 7.90
CA SER A 105 3.29 -1.01 7.27
C SER A 105 3.30 0.36 6.59
N ILE A 106 4.45 1.01 6.60
CA ILE A 106 4.71 2.23 5.81
C ILE A 106 5.88 2.01 4.87
N TYR A 107 5.80 2.60 3.68
CA TYR A 107 6.75 2.38 2.60
C TYR A 107 7.49 3.66 2.21
N ALA A 108 8.78 3.53 1.87
CA ALA A 108 9.62 4.55 1.25
C ALA A 108 10.64 3.87 0.33
N ASP A 109 11.43 4.63 -0.44
CA ASP A 109 12.47 4.05 -1.30
C ASP A 109 13.47 3.19 -0.50
N ASP A 110 13.95 3.70 0.65
CA ASP A 110 14.87 2.99 1.56
C ASP A 110 14.96 3.69 2.93
N TRP A 111 14.38 3.08 3.98
CA TRP A 111 14.39 3.58 5.36
C TRP A 111 15.74 3.46 6.07
N THR A 112 16.75 2.86 5.45
CA THR A 112 18.08 2.58 6.03
C THR A 112 19.16 3.56 5.56
N THR A 113 18.77 4.61 4.83
CA THR A 113 19.70 5.59 4.24
C THR A 113 19.89 6.85 5.09
N ALA A 114 19.04 7.07 6.09
CA ALA A 114 19.06 8.24 6.95
C ALA A 114 18.46 7.94 8.33
N TYR A 115 18.59 8.92 9.24
CA TYR A 115 17.85 8.89 10.49
C TYR A 115 16.39 9.26 10.26
N HIS A 116 15.50 8.45 10.84
CA HIS A 116 14.06 8.69 10.90
C HIS A 116 13.57 8.66 12.35
N THR A 117 12.42 9.27 12.61
CA THR A 117 11.78 9.28 13.93
C THR A 117 10.63 8.29 13.97
N TYR A 118 10.82 7.19 14.68
CA TYR A 118 9.82 6.14 14.84
C TYR A 118 9.06 6.36 16.14
N THR A 119 7.73 6.39 16.06
CA THR A 119 6.88 6.83 17.17
C THR A 119 5.70 5.90 17.35
N VAL A 120 5.41 5.57 18.61
CA VAL A 120 4.07 5.15 19.02
C VAL A 120 3.50 6.18 19.98
N GLU A 121 2.28 6.61 19.74
CA GLU A 121 1.47 7.32 20.70
C GLU A 121 0.48 6.33 21.30
N TRP A 122 0.44 6.27 22.63
CA TRP A 122 -0.27 5.23 23.37
C TRP A 122 -1.20 5.86 24.40
N TRP A 123 -2.49 5.62 24.22
CA TRP A 123 -3.58 6.03 25.10
C TRP A 123 -4.18 4.82 25.83
N PRO A 124 -5.07 5.03 26.82
CA PRO A 124 -5.76 3.93 27.51
C PRO A 124 -6.51 2.95 26.59
N ASP A 125 -6.89 3.40 25.42
CA ASP A 125 -7.85 2.80 24.52
C ASP A 125 -7.39 2.64 23.08
N HIS A 126 -6.32 3.31 22.67
CA HIS A 126 -5.78 3.13 21.33
C HIS A 126 -4.26 3.34 21.26
N LEU A 127 -3.69 2.82 20.18
CA LEU A 127 -2.28 2.94 19.82
C LEU A 127 -2.20 3.52 18.42
N ARG A 128 -1.27 4.43 18.17
CA ARG A 128 -1.04 5.06 16.87
C ARG A 128 0.43 5.01 16.52
N TRP A 129 0.75 4.49 15.35
CA TRP A 129 2.13 4.40 14.85
C TRP A 129 2.38 5.45 13.78
N SER A 130 3.56 6.06 13.85
CA SER A 130 4.04 6.98 12.81
C SER A 130 5.54 6.90 12.60
N VAL A 131 5.97 7.25 11.39
CA VAL A 131 7.37 7.48 11.03
C VAL A 131 7.50 8.91 10.50
N ASP A 132 8.41 9.69 11.07
CA ASP A 132 8.59 11.12 10.77
C ASP A 132 7.30 11.95 10.89
N GLY A 133 6.38 11.53 11.78
CA GLY A 133 5.08 12.15 11.99
C GLY A 133 3.98 11.72 11.01
N GLN A 134 4.30 10.88 10.01
CA GLN A 134 3.30 10.29 9.13
C GLN A 134 2.66 9.09 9.81
N VAL A 135 1.39 9.21 10.17
CA VAL A 135 0.59 8.13 10.75
C VAL A 135 0.25 7.12 9.66
N TYR A 136 0.47 5.83 9.94
CA TYR A 136 0.19 4.75 8.99
C TYR A 136 -0.64 3.61 9.58
N PHE A 137 -0.83 3.57 10.89
CA PHE A 137 -1.62 2.54 11.55
C PHE A 137 -2.15 3.00 12.90
N GLU A 138 -3.39 2.61 13.21
CA GLU A 138 -4.05 2.80 14.50
C GLU A 138 -4.72 1.49 14.93
N LEU A 139 -4.68 1.21 16.24
CA LEU A 139 -5.36 0.06 16.85
C LEU A 139 -6.23 0.56 18.00
N ASP A 140 -7.54 0.33 17.90
CA ASP A 140 -8.51 0.70 18.91
C ASP A 140 -8.91 -0.50 19.79
N ARG A 141 -9.18 -0.23 21.07
CA ARG A 141 -9.64 -1.24 22.03
C ARG A 141 -10.99 -1.84 21.65
N THR A 142 -11.80 -1.14 20.85
CA THR A 142 -13.08 -1.66 20.32
C THR A 142 -12.88 -2.82 19.33
N GLN A 143 -11.70 -2.92 18.72
CA GLN A 143 -11.33 -4.02 17.81
C GLN A 143 -10.86 -5.27 18.58
N VAL A 144 -10.79 -5.20 19.91
CA VAL A 144 -10.32 -6.27 20.79
C VAL A 144 -11.50 -6.96 21.49
N THR A 145 -11.63 -8.28 21.31
CA THR A 145 -12.72 -9.06 21.89
C THR A 145 -12.41 -9.51 23.33
N PRO A 146 -13.44 -9.80 24.15
CA PRO A 146 -13.23 -10.33 25.50
C PRO A 146 -12.44 -11.64 25.56
N ASP A 147 -12.49 -12.45 24.49
CA ASP A 147 -11.70 -13.69 24.36
C ASP A 147 -10.18 -13.42 24.25
N HIS A 148 -9.79 -12.18 23.94
CA HIS A 148 -8.41 -11.74 23.76
C HIS A 148 -8.20 -10.44 24.52
N PRO A 149 -7.91 -10.47 25.84
CA PRO A 149 -7.93 -9.28 26.68
C PRO A 149 -6.98 -8.17 26.18
N TRP A 150 -7.43 -6.92 26.31
CA TRP A 150 -6.61 -5.72 26.13
C TRP A 150 -5.51 -5.68 27.19
N LEU A 151 -4.25 -5.81 26.76
CA LEU A 151 -3.10 -5.87 27.68
C LEU A 151 -2.28 -4.57 27.74
N PHE A 152 -2.72 -3.52 27.04
CA PHE A 152 -2.03 -2.23 26.94
C PHE A 152 -2.49 -1.23 28.00
N ALA A 153 -2.62 -1.68 29.26
CA ALA A 153 -3.12 -0.89 30.40
C ALA A 153 -2.26 -1.04 31.66
N GLU A 154 -0.98 -1.35 31.50
CA GLU A 154 0.00 -1.45 32.57
C GLU A 154 1.36 -0.95 32.11
N ASP A 155 2.36 -0.92 32.99
CA ASP A 155 3.69 -0.41 32.65
C ASP A 155 4.41 -1.30 31.63
N TYR A 156 4.95 -0.67 30.58
CA TYR A 156 5.82 -1.31 29.58
C TYR A 156 7.25 -0.79 29.71
N HIS A 157 8.24 -1.66 29.48
CA HIS A 157 9.64 -1.30 29.29
C HIS A 157 10.05 -1.43 27.82
N MET A 158 11.05 -0.64 27.43
CA MET A 158 11.55 -0.61 26.06
C MET A 158 12.71 -1.57 25.85
N LEU A 159 12.82 -2.03 24.61
CA LEU A 159 13.91 -2.79 24.04
C LEU A 159 14.41 -2.17 22.73
N LEU A 160 15.72 -2.27 22.53
CA LEU A 160 16.41 -1.91 21.28
C LEU A 160 17.37 -3.05 20.92
N ASN A 161 17.28 -3.59 19.71
CA ASN A 161 18.22 -4.63 19.24
C ASN A 161 18.41 -4.64 17.73
N VAL A 162 19.46 -5.36 17.31
CA VAL A 162 19.64 -5.84 15.93
C VAL A 162 19.78 -7.35 15.98
N ALA A 163 18.76 -8.09 15.57
CA ALA A 163 18.82 -9.54 15.44
C ALA A 163 19.51 -9.93 14.12
N VAL A 164 20.13 -11.11 14.12
CA VAL A 164 20.78 -11.69 12.93
C VAL A 164 20.21 -13.10 12.72
N GLY A 165 19.45 -13.26 11.65
CA GLY A 165 18.71 -14.47 11.35
C GLY A 165 17.32 -14.50 12.00
N GLY A 166 16.39 -15.25 11.38
CA GLY A 166 15.04 -15.46 11.91
C GLY A 166 14.13 -16.10 10.87
N GLY A 167 12.93 -16.50 11.30
CA GLY A 167 11.91 -17.04 10.38
C GLY A 167 11.43 -16.01 9.37
N TRP A 168 11.29 -14.76 9.82
CA TRP A 168 10.85 -13.63 8.99
C TRP A 168 11.99 -13.02 8.14
N PRO A 169 13.14 -12.60 8.70
CA PRO A 169 14.24 -12.03 7.91
C PRO A 169 15.04 -13.05 7.08
N GLY A 170 14.80 -14.35 7.27
CA GLY A 170 15.67 -15.41 6.75
C GLY A 170 17.03 -15.43 7.45
N SER A 171 17.97 -16.23 6.94
CA SER A 171 19.36 -16.23 7.42
C SER A 171 20.22 -15.27 6.61
N PRO A 172 21.32 -14.73 7.17
CA PRO A 172 22.36 -14.09 6.37
C PRO A 172 22.88 -15.02 5.27
N ASP A 173 23.29 -14.45 4.15
CA ASP A 173 23.91 -15.19 3.05
C ASP A 173 25.16 -14.46 2.52
N GLY A 174 25.71 -14.91 1.39
CA GLY A 174 26.93 -14.32 0.81
C GLY A 174 26.79 -12.86 0.36
N SER A 175 25.59 -12.28 0.38
CA SER A 175 25.35 -10.86 0.11
C SER A 175 25.33 -10.00 1.38
N THR A 176 25.17 -10.59 2.57
CA THR A 176 25.12 -9.85 3.83
C THR A 176 26.50 -9.33 4.19
N VAL A 177 26.62 -8.00 4.35
CA VAL A 177 27.88 -7.35 4.75
C VAL A 177 27.86 -7.10 6.26
N PHE A 178 28.90 -7.53 6.96
CA PHE A 178 29.13 -7.21 8.38
C PHE A 178 30.36 -6.30 8.58
N PRO A 179 30.42 -5.51 9.66
CA PRO A 179 29.38 -5.35 10.68
C PRO A 179 28.18 -4.52 10.20
N GLN A 180 27.05 -4.65 10.89
CA GLN A 180 25.85 -3.84 10.69
C GLN A 180 25.55 -3.04 11.95
N GLU A 181 25.18 -1.76 11.80
CA GLU A 181 24.98 -0.85 12.92
C GLU A 181 23.59 -0.22 12.90
N MET A 182 22.91 -0.26 14.04
CA MET A 182 21.78 0.61 14.34
C MET A 182 22.26 1.75 15.22
N LYS A 183 22.05 3.00 14.79
CA LYS A 183 22.46 4.19 15.54
C LYS A 183 21.22 4.92 16.05
N VAL A 184 21.16 5.11 17.35
CA VAL A 184 20.05 5.77 18.03
C VAL A 184 20.57 7.10 18.59
N ASP A 185 20.16 8.20 17.97
CA ASP A 185 20.52 9.57 18.39
C ASP A 185 19.89 9.88 19.75
N TRP A 186 18.58 9.63 19.87
CA TRP A 186 17.87 9.76 21.12
C TRP A 186 16.66 8.85 21.20
N VAL A 187 16.25 8.58 22.43
CA VAL A 187 14.91 8.08 22.78
C VAL A 187 14.27 9.11 23.70
N ARG A 188 13.01 9.45 23.44
CA ARG A 188 12.21 10.35 24.29
C ARG A 188 10.87 9.72 24.58
N VAL A 189 10.49 9.81 25.84
CA VAL A 189 9.22 9.31 26.36
C VAL A 189 8.53 10.47 27.05
N TYR A 190 7.31 10.78 26.61
CA TYR A 190 6.48 11.85 27.16
C TYR A 190 5.28 11.21 27.81
N ALA A 191 4.96 11.60 29.04
CA ALA A 191 3.73 11.15 29.69
C ALA A 191 2.51 11.64 28.91
N HIS A 192 1.50 10.79 28.77
CA HIS A 192 0.19 11.23 28.34
C HIS A 192 -0.34 12.22 29.39
N ALA A 193 -0.65 13.44 28.98
CA ALA A 193 -1.27 14.46 29.82
C ALA A 193 -2.73 14.57 29.37
N PRO A 194 -3.66 13.82 29.99
CA PRO A 194 -5.04 13.90 29.60
C PRO A 194 -5.57 15.31 29.91
N ASP A 195 -6.16 15.97 28.91
CA ASP A 195 -6.91 17.20 29.14
C ASP A 195 -8.37 16.83 29.42
N PRO A 196 -8.86 17.03 30.66
CA PRO A 196 -10.21 16.63 31.01
C PRO A 196 -11.25 17.39 30.19
N GLN A 197 -12.13 16.67 29.49
CA GLN A 197 -13.28 17.26 28.82
C GLN A 197 -14.54 17.15 29.70
N PRO A 198 -15.42 18.15 29.67
CA PRO A 198 -16.69 18.07 30.38
C PRO A 198 -17.61 17.05 29.70
N VAL A 199 -17.96 15.99 30.43
CA VAL A 199 -18.87 14.93 30.03
C VAL A 199 -20.17 15.03 30.81
N THR A 200 -21.27 15.26 30.11
CA THR A 200 -22.62 15.29 30.70
C THR A 200 -23.28 13.93 30.56
N PHE A 201 -23.30 13.18 31.66
CA PHE A 201 -24.04 11.93 31.81
C PHE A 201 -25.53 12.18 31.92
N ARG A 202 -26.31 11.34 31.24
CA ARG A 202 -27.78 11.39 31.20
C ARG A 202 -28.35 9.99 31.33
N VAL A 203 -29.35 9.82 32.18
CA VAL A 203 -30.11 8.55 32.32
C VAL A 203 -31.59 8.84 32.50
N ASP A 204 -32.43 8.13 31.78
CA ASP A 204 -33.88 8.14 31.96
C ASP A 204 -34.28 7.16 33.06
N MET A 205 -34.81 7.71 34.15
CA MET A 205 -35.29 6.96 35.32
C MET A 205 -36.82 6.83 35.33
N SER A 206 -37.51 7.18 34.25
CA SER A 206 -38.98 7.23 34.19
C SER A 206 -39.67 5.88 34.39
N GLN A 207 -38.96 4.78 34.15
CA GLN A 207 -39.45 3.41 34.39
C GLN A 207 -39.13 2.90 35.80
N GLU A 208 -38.30 3.62 36.56
CA GLU A 208 -37.87 3.20 37.89
C GLU A 208 -38.81 3.74 38.98
N GLY A 209 -39.16 2.87 39.93
CA GLY A 209 -40.07 3.19 41.04
C GLY A 209 -39.40 3.99 42.16
N LEU A 210 -38.84 5.16 41.85
CA LEU A 210 -38.09 5.98 42.81
C LEU A 210 -39.00 6.66 43.84
N GLY A 211 -38.64 6.54 45.12
CA GLY A 211 -39.18 7.30 46.23
C GLY A 211 -38.58 8.71 46.33
N THR A 212 -39.21 9.58 47.11
CA THR A 212 -38.80 11.00 47.26
C THR A 212 -37.44 11.21 47.94
N SER A 213 -36.87 10.16 48.53
CA SER A 213 -35.55 10.16 49.18
C SER A 213 -34.46 9.50 48.33
N ASP A 214 -34.82 8.95 47.18
CA ASP A 214 -33.89 8.21 46.35
C ASP A 214 -32.99 9.17 45.56
N GLN A 215 -31.73 8.78 45.42
CA GLN A 215 -30.71 9.54 44.73
C GLN A 215 -30.01 8.64 43.71
N VAL A 216 -29.88 9.13 42.47
CA VAL A 216 -29.17 8.44 41.40
C VAL A 216 -27.73 8.94 41.33
N TYR A 217 -26.79 8.05 41.05
CA TYR A 217 -25.37 8.34 40.88
C TYR A 217 -24.84 7.74 39.58
N VAL A 218 -23.79 8.35 39.04
CA VAL A 218 -22.94 7.74 38.01
C VAL A 218 -21.61 7.37 38.68
N THR A 219 -21.05 6.24 38.30
CA THR A 219 -19.78 5.73 38.81
C THR A 219 -19.09 4.93 37.72
N GLY A 220 -17.78 4.77 37.77
CA GLY A 220 -17.05 4.06 36.74
C GLY A 220 -15.56 3.93 37.02
N SER A 221 -14.83 3.63 35.96
CA SER A 221 -13.37 3.55 35.97
C SER A 221 -12.69 4.83 36.46
N PHE A 222 -13.31 6.00 36.27
CA PHE A 222 -12.78 7.31 36.68
C PHE A 222 -12.93 7.64 38.18
N ASP A 223 -13.72 6.88 38.95
CA ASP A 223 -13.90 7.09 40.39
C ASP A 223 -13.71 5.81 41.22
N ASP A 224 -12.99 4.83 40.65
CA ASP A 224 -12.76 3.51 41.25
C ASP A 224 -14.07 2.84 41.72
N TRP A 225 -15.15 3.00 40.95
CA TRP A 225 -16.46 2.40 41.23
C TRP A 225 -17.05 2.79 42.60
N SER A 226 -16.81 4.03 43.05
CA SER A 226 -17.21 4.51 44.38
C SER A 226 -18.73 4.57 44.61
N GLY A 227 -19.56 4.44 43.57
CA GLY A 227 -21.00 4.16 43.63
C GLY A 227 -21.89 5.27 44.17
N ASN A 228 -21.40 6.16 45.03
CA ASN A 228 -22.19 7.18 45.73
C ASN A 228 -21.53 8.56 45.76
N VAL A 229 -20.60 8.83 44.84
CA VAL A 229 -19.82 10.08 44.79
C VAL A 229 -20.47 11.10 43.86
N HIS A 230 -20.80 10.70 42.62
CA HIS A 230 -21.28 11.64 41.60
C HIS A 230 -22.80 11.59 41.46
N ALA A 231 -23.49 12.35 42.29
CA ALA A 231 -24.95 12.43 42.31
C ALA A 231 -25.52 13.15 41.07
N LEU A 232 -26.52 12.56 40.42
CA LEU A 232 -27.24 13.19 39.32
C LEU A 232 -28.39 14.06 39.83
N THR A 233 -28.73 15.08 39.06
CA THR A 233 -29.85 15.98 39.34
C THR A 233 -31.07 15.59 38.48
N PRO A 234 -32.26 15.37 39.08
CA PRO A 234 -33.47 15.06 38.33
C PRO A 234 -33.99 16.29 37.56
N SER A 235 -34.53 16.05 36.38
CA SER A 235 -35.31 17.03 35.61
C SER A 235 -36.79 16.60 35.48
N SER A 236 -37.64 17.51 35.01
CA SER A 236 -39.10 17.33 35.01
C SER A 236 -39.62 16.25 34.06
N ASN A 237 -38.79 15.76 33.14
CA ASN A 237 -39.16 14.73 32.15
C ASN A 237 -38.65 13.32 32.53
N GLY A 238 -38.11 13.13 33.74
CA GLY A 238 -37.61 11.82 34.20
C GLY A 238 -36.13 11.58 33.90
N ILE A 239 -35.47 12.49 33.17
CA ILE A 239 -34.03 12.40 32.90
C ILE A 239 -33.26 12.99 34.08
N TRP A 240 -32.24 12.25 34.53
CA TRP A 240 -31.29 12.67 35.54
C TRP A 240 -29.95 12.98 34.85
N THR A 241 -29.26 14.04 35.29
CA THR A 241 -28.00 14.45 34.66
C THR A 241 -26.91 14.83 35.65
N SER A 242 -25.65 14.63 35.26
CA SER A 242 -24.47 15.15 35.97
C SER A 242 -23.37 15.45 34.94
N THR A 243 -22.57 16.49 35.17
CA THR A 243 -21.41 16.80 34.34
C THR A 243 -20.14 16.58 35.13
N LEU A 244 -19.22 15.79 34.59
CA LEU A 244 -17.91 15.47 35.17
C LEU A 244 -16.82 15.82 34.15
N ASP A 245 -15.72 16.41 34.62
CA ASP A 245 -14.54 16.59 33.77
C ASP A 245 -13.77 15.27 33.77
N LEU A 246 -13.78 14.57 32.63
CA LEU A 246 -13.13 13.27 32.47
C LEU A 246 -11.92 13.38 31.53
N PRO A 247 -10.79 12.74 31.85
CA PRO A 247 -9.65 12.68 30.94
C PRO A 247 -10.05 12.03 29.61
N GLN A 248 -9.33 12.36 28.54
CA GLN A 248 -9.54 11.74 27.22
C GLN A 248 -9.44 10.21 27.27
N GLY A 249 -10.18 9.57 26.37
CA GLY A 249 -10.21 8.14 26.12
C GLY A 249 -11.43 7.41 26.66
N ILE A 250 -11.44 6.08 26.52
CA ILE A 250 -12.56 5.23 26.91
C ILE A 250 -12.73 5.11 28.43
N HIS A 251 -13.95 5.39 28.90
CA HIS A 251 -14.38 5.19 30.30
C HIS A 251 -15.55 4.22 30.39
N GLU A 252 -15.37 3.16 31.18
CA GLU A 252 -16.48 2.31 31.62
C GLU A 252 -17.25 2.98 32.76
N TYR A 253 -18.59 2.90 32.74
CA TYR A 253 -19.45 3.49 33.77
C TYR A 253 -20.78 2.73 33.97
N LYS A 254 -21.44 3.01 35.10
CA LYS A 254 -22.78 2.54 35.48
C LYS A 254 -23.56 3.62 36.22
N TYR A 255 -24.88 3.47 36.20
CA TYR A 255 -25.77 4.18 37.11
C TYR A 255 -26.14 3.33 38.35
N THR A 256 -26.29 3.97 39.51
CA THR A 256 -26.72 3.33 40.76
C THR A 256 -27.77 4.16 41.49
N ILE A 257 -28.59 3.51 42.32
CA ILE A 257 -29.60 4.17 43.16
C ILE A 257 -29.21 4.02 44.64
N ASN A 258 -29.09 5.13 45.37
CA ASN A 258 -28.69 5.16 46.77
C ASN A 258 -27.32 4.50 47.02
N GLY A 259 -26.38 4.69 46.10
CA GLY A 259 -25.12 3.95 46.07
C GLY A 259 -25.32 2.49 45.69
N TRP A 260 -24.38 1.62 46.09
CA TRP A 260 -24.52 0.17 45.93
C TRP A 260 -25.58 -0.46 46.87
N SER A 261 -26.25 0.34 47.70
CA SER A 261 -27.26 -0.16 48.65
C SER A 261 -28.66 -0.25 48.07
N GLY A 262 -28.94 0.43 46.96
CA GLY A 262 -30.15 0.25 46.17
C GLY A 262 -29.93 -0.65 44.96
N GLN A 263 -30.67 -0.40 43.89
CA GLN A 263 -30.56 -1.17 42.64
C GLN A 263 -29.41 -0.63 41.79
N GLU A 264 -28.66 -1.56 41.18
CA GLU A 264 -27.62 -1.26 40.20
C GLU A 264 -28.12 -1.53 38.79
N GLU A 265 -27.53 -0.82 37.83
CA GLU A 265 -27.67 -1.09 36.41
C GLU A 265 -26.96 -2.41 36.03
N ASN A 266 -27.62 -3.23 35.21
CA ASN A 266 -27.12 -4.54 34.80
C ASN A 266 -27.51 -4.88 33.36
N PHE A 267 -26.57 -5.45 32.59
CA PHE A 267 -26.72 -5.75 31.17
C PHE A 267 -26.24 -7.16 30.81
N ASP A 268 -26.75 -7.67 29.69
CA ASP A 268 -26.26 -8.90 29.08
C ASP A 268 -25.02 -8.62 28.22
N SER A 269 -24.07 -9.57 28.19
CA SER A 269 -22.84 -9.46 27.40
C SER A 269 -23.14 -9.29 25.91
N GLY A 270 -22.49 -8.31 25.27
CA GLY A 270 -22.65 -8.00 23.85
C GLY A 270 -23.82 -7.06 23.52
N ALA A 271 -24.46 -6.47 24.53
CA ALA A 271 -25.42 -5.39 24.31
C ALA A 271 -24.72 -4.16 23.65
N GLY A 272 -25.39 -3.51 22.70
CA GLY A 272 -24.86 -2.30 22.04
C GLY A 272 -24.53 -1.21 23.05
N GLY A 273 -23.44 -0.46 22.83
CA GLY A 273 -23.00 0.60 23.74
C GLY A 273 -22.41 0.11 25.07
N THR A 274 -22.11 -1.19 25.20
CA THR A 274 -21.49 -1.77 26.40
C THR A 274 -20.12 -2.37 26.11
N LEU A 275 -19.25 -2.38 27.13
CA LEU A 275 -18.01 -3.14 27.17
C LEU A 275 -18.13 -4.26 28.20
N THR A 276 -17.66 -5.44 27.82
CA THR A 276 -17.54 -6.59 28.72
C THR A 276 -16.12 -6.60 29.30
N SER A 277 -16.02 -6.39 30.61
CA SER A 277 -14.75 -6.42 31.36
C SER A 277 -14.67 -7.60 32.33
N TYR A 278 -13.46 -7.99 32.71
CA TYR A 278 -13.19 -9.16 33.56
C TYR A 278 -12.14 -8.83 34.61
N ASP A 279 -12.45 -9.08 35.89
CA ASP A 279 -11.53 -8.81 37.02
C ASP A 279 -10.74 -10.03 37.50
N GLY A 280 -10.84 -11.16 36.79
CA GLY A 280 -10.26 -12.44 37.21
C GLY A 280 -11.23 -13.39 37.91
N THR A 281 -12.38 -12.90 38.40
CA THR A 281 -13.40 -13.74 39.05
C THR A 281 -14.80 -13.52 38.51
N ASN A 282 -15.13 -12.30 38.10
CA ASN A 282 -16.43 -11.92 37.61
C ASN A 282 -16.30 -11.22 36.26
N THR A 283 -17.33 -11.41 35.44
CA THR A 283 -17.52 -10.66 34.20
C THR A 283 -18.50 -9.54 34.49
N TYR A 284 -18.13 -8.33 34.10
CA TYR A 284 -18.95 -7.14 34.21
C TYR A 284 -19.31 -6.67 32.81
N VAL A 285 -20.55 -6.21 32.64
CA VAL A 285 -21.00 -5.56 31.42
C VAL A 285 -21.40 -4.15 31.81
N ASN A 286 -20.63 -3.19 31.33
CA ASN A 286 -20.74 -1.78 31.70
C ASN A 286 -21.02 -0.95 30.46
N ARG A 287 -21.64 0.21 30.64
CA ARG A 287 -21.63 1.22 29.56
C ARG A 287 -20.21 1.67 29.34
N TYR A 288 -19.92 2.12 28.13
CA TYR A 288 -18.69 2.85 27.86
C TYR A 288 -18.99 4.13 27.11
N LEU A 289 -18.08 5.07 27.22
CA LEU A 289 -18.02 6.25 26.37
C LEU A 289 -16.56 6.49 26.01
N ASP A 290 -16.34 7.16 24.88
CA ASP A 290 -15.03 7.64 24.48
C ASP A 290 -15.01 9.17 24.59
N VAL A 291 -14.11 9.69 25.44
CA VAL A 291 -13.92 11.13 25.61
C VAL A 291 -12.88 11.62 24.62
N ALA A 292 -13.37 12.20 23.53
CA ALA A 292 -12.52 12.85 22.53
C ALA A 292 -12.07 14.26 22.98
N TRP A 293 -11.74 15.13 22.03
CA TRP A 293 -11.27 16.50 22.28
C TRP A 293 -12.36 17.50 22.62
N ASP A 294 -13.63 17.16 22.34
CA ASP A 294 -14.77 18.04 22.53
C ASP A 294 -15.62 17.62 23.76
N PRO A 295 -16.34 18.56 24.38
CA PRO A 295 -17.37 18.25 25.36
C PRO A 295 -18.36 17.19 24.88
N LEU A 296 -18.61 16.18 25.72
CA LEU A 296 -19.51 15.08 25.39
C LEU A 296 -20.82 15.18 26.19
N VAL A 297 -21.93 14.84 25.56
CA VAL A 297 -23.23 14.67 26.23
C VAL A 297 -23.74 13.28 25.87
N THR A 298 -23.92 12.40 26.85
CA THR A 298 -24.42 11.05 26.58
C THR A 298 -25.89 11.08 26.18
N ASP A 299 -26.34 10.04 25.50
CA ASP A 299 -27.76 9.78 25.33
C ASP A 299 -28.43 9.58 26.70
N ALA A 300 -29.72 9.90 26.77
CA ALA A 300 -30.53 9.68 27.97
C ALA A 300 -31.10 8.25 27.94
N ASP A 301 -30.20 7.29 28.03
CA ASP A 301 -30.55 5.88 27.95
C ASP A 301 -31.35 5.42 29.16
N CYS A 302 -32.01 4.29 29.00
CA CYS A 302 -32.81 3.71 30.06
C CYS A 302 -31.93 3.15 31.18
N PHE A 303 -32.29 3.34 32.44
CA PHE A 303 -31.52 2.75 33.56
C PHE A 303 -31.31 1.23 33.43
N SER A 304 -32.24 0.53 32.78
CA SER A 304 -32.19 -0.93 32.60
C SER A 304 -31.80 -1.36 31.18
N SER A 305 -31.46 -0.43 30.28
CA SER A 305 -31.19 -0.76 28.88
C SER A 305 -30.27 0.28 28.24
N PRO A 306 -29.22 -0.15 27.52
CA PRO A 306 -28.40 0.77 26.73
C PRO A 306 -29.14 1.24 25.48
N GLU A 307 -30.24 0.56 25.11
CA GLU A 307 -31.23 1.06 24.18
C GLU A 307 -32.20 1.96 24.96
N GLY A 308 -32.42 3.20 24.49
CA GLY A 308 -33.34 4.17 25.08
C GLY A 308 -34.69 3.59 25.53
N CYS A 309 -35.33 4.22 26.52
CA CYS A 309 -36.49 3.66 27.19
C CYS A 309 -37.69 3.40 26.25
N PRO A 310 -38.35 2.21 26.35
CA PRO A 310 -39.53 1.89 25.55
C PRO A 310 -40.64 2.93 25.70
N GLY A 311 -40.94 3.65 24.60
CA GLY A 311 -42.00 4.65 24.56
C GLY A 311 -41.63 6.05 25.09
N THR A 312 -40.35 6.32 25.40
CA THR A 312 -39.89 7.65 25.85
C THR A 312 -38.69 8.21 25.08
N GLY A 313 -38.19 7.55 24.03
CA GLY A 313 -36.90 7.85 23.39
C GLY A 313 -36.76 9.21 22.68
N GLY A 314 -37.64 10.16 22.95
CA GLY A 314 -37.36 11.58 22.75
C GLY A 314 -37.01 11.96 21.32
N PRO A 315 -36.37 13.14 21.15
CA PRO A 315 -35.74 13.55 19.91
C PRO A 315 -34.45 12.74 19.64
N GLY A 316 -34.29 12.21 18.44
CA GLY A 316 -33.10 11.47 17.97
C GLY A 316 -33.26 11.06 16.50
N CYS A 317 -32.25 10.47 15.87
CA CYS A 317 -32.40 10.03 14.48
C CYS A 317 -33.40 8.85 14.37
N THR A 318 -34.47 9.06 13.60
CA THR A 318 -35.52 8.05 13.40
C THR A 318 -35.42 7.29 12.08
N ASP A 319 -34.38 7.54 11.27
CA ASP A 319 -34.23 6.93 9.95
C ASP A 319 -33.32 5.69 10.03
N GLU A 320 -33.85 4.53 9.65
CA GLU A 320 -33.12 3.26 9.67
C GLU A 320 -31.94 3.19 8.69
N ASN A 321 -31.89 4.11 7.71
CA ASN A 321 -30.79 4.21 6.75
C ASN A 321 -29.66 5.13 7.21
N ALA A 322 -29.82 5.82 8.35
CA ALA A 322 -28.80 6.66 8.93
C ALA A 322 -27.80 5.83 9.73
N SER A 323 -26.52 6.19 9.70
CA SER A 323 -25.46 5.52 10.48
C SER A 323 -25.64 5.66 11.98
N ASN A 324 -26.31 6.74 12.42
CA ASN A 324 -26.67 6.99 13.82
C ASN A 324 -28.17 6.76 14.11
N PHE A 325 -28.81 5.83 13.39
CA PHE A 325 -30.18 5.43 13.66
C PHE A 325 -30.40 5.04 15.13
N SER A 326 -31.41 5.64 15.76
CA SER A 326 -31.81 5.32 17.11
C SER A 326 -33.20 4.65 17.08
N PRO A 327 -33.29 3.31 17.19
CA PRO A 327 -34.57 2.59 17.26
C PRO A 327 -35.53 3.10 18.36
N PRO A 328 -35.04 3.59 19.52
CA PRO A 328 -35.88 4.21 20.55
C PRO A 328 -36.45 5.59 20.18
N ALA A 329 -35.87 6.32 19.22
CA ALA A 329 -36.24 7.69 18.91
C ALA A 329 -37.73 7.82 18.53
N THR A 330 -38.42 8.76 19.19
CA THR A 330 -39.87 8.97 18.97
C THR A 330 -40.18 10.19 18.12
N SER A 331 -39.17 11.03 17.86
CA SER A 331 -39.25 12.18 16.97
C SER A 331 -37.88 12.46 16.34
N ASN A 332 -37.84 12.73 15.03
CA ASN A 332 -36.60 13.12 14.36
C ASN A 332 -36.16 14.51 14.86
N ASP A 333 -34.95 14.60 15.40
CA ASP A 333 -34.35 15.86 15.85
C ASP A 333 -33.44 16.53 14.80
N GLY A 334 -33.29 15.89 13.64
CA GLY A 334 -32.42 16.36 12.56
C GLY A 334 -30.97 15.92 12.69
N SER A 335 -30.64 15.04 13.65
CA SER A 335 -29.28 14.52 13.85
C SER A 335 -28.87 13.42 12.87
N CYS A 336 -29.78 12.90 12.04
CA CYS A 336 -29.47 11.78 11.14
C CYS A 336 -28.28 12.07 10.23
N LEU A 337 -27.28 11.18 10.29
CA LEU A 337 -26.11 11.17 9.44
C LEU A 337 -26.21 10.01 8.44
N TYR A 338 -25.80 10.25 7.20
CA TYR A 338 -25.81 9.24 6.15
C TYR A 338 -24.41 9.09 5.58
N PRO A 339 -23.93 7.85 5.35
CA PRO A 339 -22.62 7.62 4.79
C PRO A 339 -22.57 8.11 3.34
N VAL A 340 -21.54 8.89 3.02
CA VAL A 340 -21.25 9.38 1.68
C VAL A 340 -19.91 8.85 1.22
N GLN A 341 -19.91 8.06 0.15
CA GLN A 341 -18.68 7.59 -0.49
C GLN A 341 -18.16 8.68 -1.43
N PHE A 342 -16.99 9.21 -1.11
CA PHE A 342 -16.20 10.07 -1.99
C PHE A 342 -15.23 9.20 -2.77
N SER A 343 -15.07 9.49 -4.06
CA SER A 343 -14.12 8.82 -4.95
C SER A 343 -13.45 9.83 -5.88
N VAL A 344 -12.13 9.79 -6.01
CA VAL A 344 -11.37 10.62 -6.96
C VAL A 344 -10.32 9.79 -7.68
N ASP A 345 -10.29 9.90 -9.00
CA ASP A 345 -9.26 9.30 -9.84
C ASP A 345 -8.09 10.28 -9.96
N LEU A 346 -6.92 9.85 -9.47
CA LEU A 346 -5.66 10.59 -9.52
C LEU A 346 -4.67 9.98 -10.53
N SER A 347 -5.11 9.07 -11.40
CA SER A 347 -4.24 8.33 -12.32
C SER A 347 -3.49 9.23 -13.32
N ASP A 348 -4.06 10.38 -13.66
CA ASP A 348 -3.44 11.39 -14.53
C ASP A 348 -2.44 12.30 -13.80
N GLU A 349 -2.35 12.21 -12.47
CA GLU A 349 -1.53 13.06 -11.62
C GLU A 349 -0.27 12.32 -11.13
N ALA A 350 0.83 13.05 -10.94
CA ALA A 350 2.08 12.47 -10.43
C ALA A 350 2.06 12.34 -8.90
N VAL A 351 1.28 11.38 -8.39
CA VAL A 351 0.94 11.25 -6.95
C VAL A 351 1.61 10.07 -6.23
N SER A 352 2.66 9.48 -6.81
CA SER A 352 3.42 8.41 -6.12
C SER A 352 3.92 8.88 -4.75
N GLY A 353 3.65 8.09 -3.70
CA GLY A 353 4.01 8.41 -2.31
C GLY A 353 3.19 9.53 -1.66
N HIS A 354 2.07 9.94 -2.26
CA HIS A 354 1.16 10.92 -1.67
C HIS A 354 -0.06 10.23 -1.03
N THR A 355 -0.72 10.91 -0.10
CA THR A 355 -2.04 10.55 0.42
C THR A 355 -3.07 11.54 -0.09
N ALA A 356 -4.19 11.07 -0.63
CA ALA A 356 -5.31 11.93 -1.01
C ALA A 356 -6.21 12.24 0.20
N TYR A 357 -6.85 13.41 0.20
CA TYR A 357 -7.75 13.86 1.25
C TYR A 357 -9.01 14.50 0.66
N VAL A 358 -10.13 14.37 1.37
CA VAL A 358 -11.37 15.08 1.05
C VAL A 358 -11.66 16.16 2.10
N ASN A 359 -11.88 17.39 1.65
CA ASN A 359 -11.92 18.56 2.51
C ASN A 359 -13.20 19.34 2.24
N GLY A 360 -13.99 19.63 3.26
CA GLY A 360 -15.26 20.33 3.09
C GLY A 360 -15.73 21.04 4.35
N GLY A 361 -16.93 21.60 4.29
CA GLY A 361 -17.53 22.26 5.46
C GLY A 361 -17.65 21.33 6.67
N PHE A 362 -17.85 20.04 6.43
CA PHE A 362 -18.04 18.99 7.45
C PHE A 362 -16.78 18.64 8.26
N ASN A 363 -15.59 18.95 7.76
CA ASN A 363 -14.33 18.81 8.50
C ASN A 363 -13.61 20.16 8.66
N ALA A 364 -14.37 21.26 8.66
CA ALA A 364 -13.86 22.63 8.79
C ALA A 364 -12.76 23.01 7.79
N TRP A 365 -12.76 22.39 6.60
CA TRP A 365 -11.70 22.55 5.59
C TRP A 365 -10.31 22.21 6.13
N CYS A 366 -10.21 21.19 6.99
CA CYS A 366 -8.93 20.66 7.43
C CYS A 366 -8.30 19.82 6.30
N GLY A 367 -7.16 20.26 5.79
CA GLY A 367 -6.52 19.75 4.56
C GLY A 367 -6.08 18.28 4.62
N ASP A 368 -5.88 17.76 5.83
CA ASP A 368 -5.26 16.47 6.12
C ASP A 368 -6.05 15.63 7.16
N CYS A 369 -7.26 16.03 7.55
CA CYS A 369 -8.04 15.34 8.59
C CYS A 369 -8.89 14.15 8.07
N ALA A 370 -9.12 14.05 6.76
CA ALA A 370 -9.94 13.00 6.17
C ALA A 370 -9.19 12.31 5.03
N PRO A 371 -8.21 11.44 5.35
CA PRO A 371 -7.45 10.69 4.37
C PRO A 371 -8.36 9.76 3.59
N MET A 372 -8.01 9.55 2.33
CA MET A 372 -8.63 8.60 1.43
C MET A 372 -7.67 7.41 1.21
N GLU A 373 -8.21 6.27 0.79
CA GLU A 373 -7.47 5.04 0.54
C GLU A 373 -7.54 4.64 -0.93
N ASP A 374 -6.44 4.11 -1.46
CA ASP A 374 -6.36 3.43 -2.76
C ASP A 374 -5.88 1.99 -2.48
N ALA A 375 -6.81 1.17 -2.01
CA ALA A 375 -6.49 -0.14 -1.43
C ALA A 375 -6.08 -1.19 -2.47
N ASP A 376 -6.53 -1.06 -3.72
CA ASP A 376 -6.20 -1.94 -4.83
C ASP A 376 -5.09 -1.38 -5.75
N GLY A 377 -4.68 -0.13 -5.54
CA GLY A 377 -3.57 0.51 -6.24
C GLY A 377 -3.91 0.85 -7.69
N ASP A 378 -5.20 1.08 -7.98
CA ASP A 378 -5.68 1.39 -9.32
C ASP A 378 -5.68 2.89 -9.65
N GLY A 379 -5.32 3.74 -8.68
CA GLY A 379 -5.28 5.20 -8.80
C GLY A 379 -6.57 5.90 -8.39
N ILE A 380 -7.60 5.15 -7.97
CA ILE A 380 -8.88 5.67 -7.48
C ILE A 380 -8.86 5.68 -5.95
N TRP A 381 -8.89 6.90 -5.40
CA TRP A 381 -8.87 7.13 -3.97
C TRP A 381 -10.28 7.27 -3.42
N GLN A 382 -10.55 6.62 -2.30
CA GLN A 382 -11.89 6.47 -1.73
C GLN A 382 -11.94 6.79 -0.24
N ALA A 383 -13.01 7.43 0.22
CA ALA A 383 -13.31 7.62 1.64
C ALA A 383 -14.82 7.66 1.88
N VAL A 384 -15.27 7.16 3.04
CA VAL A 384 -16.66 7.26 3.48
C VAL A 384 -16.76 8.25 4.64
N ILE A 385 -17.66 9.24 4.53
CA ILE A 385 -17.91 10.21 5.60
C ILE A 385 -19.41 10.28 5.91
N ASP A 386 -19.75 10.19 7.19
CA ASP A 386 -21.11 10.35 7.69
C ASP A 386 -21.51 11.82 7.75
N LEU A 387 -22.49 12.23 6.93
CA LEU A 387 -22.88 13.63 6.77
C LEU A 387 -24.38 13.86 7.04
N PRO A 388 -24.76 15.02 7.60
CA PRO A 388 -26.16 15.39 7.76
C PRO A 388 -26.78 15.71 6.39
N MET A 389 -28.10 15.62 6.27
CA MET A 389 -28.82 16.04 5.04
C MET A 389 -28.55 17.51 4.73
N GLY A 390 -28.48 17.84 3.44
CA GLY A 390 -28.34 19.22 2.98
C GLY A 390 -27.31 19.39 1.87
N ASP A 391 -27.00 20.66 1.60
CA ASP A 391 -26.02 21.04 0.59
C ASP A 391 -24.62 21.03 1.23
N HIS A 392 -23.67 20.36 0.57
CA HIS A 392 -22.30 20.24 1.01
C HIS A 392 -21.34 20.71 -0.07
N GLU A 393 -20.28 21.40 0.36
CA GLU A 393 -19.16 21.78 -0.50
C GLU A 393 -17.89 21.06 -0.08
N PHE A 394 -17.06 20.67 -1.06
CA PHE A 394 -15.81 19.95 -0.81
C PHE A 394 -14.75 20.15 -1.92
N LYS A 395 -13.53 19.69 -1.65
CA LYS A 395 -12.36 19.62 -2.53
C LYS A 395 -11.51 18.41 -2.23
N PHE A 396 -10.89 17.85 -3.26
CA PHE A 396 -9.80 16.90 -3.09
C PHE A 396 -8.46 17.61 -2.98
N THR A 397 -7.57 17.06 -2.16
CA THR A 397 -6.17 17.48 -2.09
C THR A 397 -5.25 16.28 -1.99
N THR A 398 -3.94 16.47 -2.21
CA THR A 398 -2.90 15.50 -1.84
C THR A 398 -1.97 16.11 -0.81
N ASN A 399 -1.52 15.33 0.17
CA ASN A 399 -0.63 15.75 1.26
C ASN A 399 -1.05 17.07 1.94
N GLY A 400 -2.32 17.16 2.37
CA GLY A 400 -2.80 18.37 3.02
C GLY A 400 -3.08 19.51 2.03
N TRP A 401 -2.88 20.74 2.49
CA TRP A 401 -2.90 21.94 1.64
C TRP A 401 -1.56 22.21 0.92
N ASP A 402 -0.53 21.40 1.20
CA ASP A 402 0.84 21.57 0.69
C ASP A 402 1.12 20.79 -0.59
N GLY A 403 0.29 19.80 -0.97
CA GLY A 403 0.38 19.11 -2.25
C GLY A 403 -0.57 19.67 -3.31
N LEU A 404 -1.17 18.78 -4.11
CA LEU A 404 -2.12 19.19 -5.14
C LEU A 404 -3.40 19.67 -4.48
N VAL A 405 -3.91 20.82 -4.91
CA VAL A 405 -5.18 21.36 -4.45
C VAL A 405 -6.11 21.55 -5.62
N GLU A 406 -7.28 20.93 -5.54
CA GLU A 406 -8.24 20.99 -6.63
C GLU A 406 -8.67 22.44 -6.92
N THR A 407 -8.68 22.80 -8.20
CA THR A 407 -8.93 24.15 -8.68
C THR A 407 -9.90 24.12 -9.86
N PHE A 408 -11.03 24.81 -9.72
CA PHE A 408 -12.07 24.90 -10.74
C PHE A 408 -12.21 26.32 -11.31
N ALA A 409 -12.62 26.40 -12.57
CA ALA A 409 -13.13 27.63 -13.14
C ALA A 409 -14.52 27.96 -12.58
N VAL A 410 -14.79 29.24 -12.35
CA VAL A 410 -16.09 29.74 -11.90
C VAL A 410 -17.21 29.24 -12.82
N GLY A 411 -18.23 28.62 -12.23
CA GLY A 411 -19.41 28.11 -12.93
C GLY A 411 -19.25 26.72 -13.54
N ALA A 412 -18.25 25.93 -13.11
CA ALA A 412 -18.15 24.52 -13.49
C ALA A 412 -19.39 23.72 -12.99
N PRO A 413 -19.90 22.73 -13.75
CA PRO A 413 -21.22 22.13 -13.52
C PRO A 413 -21.44 21.47 -12.15
N CYS A 414 -20.41 20.84 -11.59
CA CYS A 414 -20.43 20.15 -10.30
C CYS A 414 -19.98 21.04 -9.14
N THR A 415 -19.89 22.35 -9.35
CA THR A 415 -19.30 23.27 -8.38
C THR A 415 -20.28 24.33 -7.93
N ASN A 416 -20.08 24.82 -6.71
CA ASN A 416 -20.66 26.07 -6.26
C ASN A 416 -19.55 27.11 -6.12
N THR A 417 -19.87 28.37 -6.45
CA THR A 417 -18.91 29.48 -6.35
C THR A 417 -19.34 30.46 -5.28
N THR A 418 -18.54 30.55 -4.22
CA THR A 418 -18.75 31.48 -3.12
C THR A 418 -17.86 32.72 -3.31
N TYR A 419 -18.48 33.90 -3.21
CA TYR A 419 -17.81 35.20 -3.25
C TYR A 419 -17.69 35.75 -1.84
N ASP A 420 -16.48 35.76 -1.27
CA ASP A 420 -16.20 36.37 0.02
C ASP A 420 -15.23 37.55 -0.14
N GLY A 421 -15.81 38.75 -0.26
CA GLY A 421 -15.05 39.97 -0.53
C GLY A 421 -14.34 39.94 -1.87
N SER A 422 -13.00 39.92 -1.84
CA SER A 422 -12.15 39.77 -3.04
C SER A 422 -11.77 38.32 -3.36
N SER A 423 -12.07 37.38 -2.46
CA SER A 423 -11.77 35.97 -2.62
C SER A 423 -12.93 35.28 -3.32
N VAL A 424 -12.61 34.45 -4.32
CA VAL A 424 -13.58 33.63 -5.05
C VAL A 424 -13.18 32.18 -4.85
N TYR A 425 -14.06 31.40 -4.22
CA TYR A 425 -13.87 29.99 -3.97
C TYR A 425 -14.82 29.21 -4.86
N THR A 426 -14.28 28.32 -5.70
CA THR A 426 -15.07 27.40 -6.49
C THR A 426 -14.77 25.98 -6.01
N ASN A 427 -15.76 25.38 -5.36
CA ASN A 427 -15.68 24.10 -4.66
C ASN A 427 -16.67 23.13 -5.30
N ARG A 428 -16.39 21.82 -5.26
CA ARG A 428 -17.41 20.83 -5.64
C ARG A 428 -18.60 20.95 -4.70
N ALA A 429 -19.80 20.67 -5.21
CA ALA A 429 -21.01 20.71 -4.41
C ALA A 429 -21.94 19.55 -4.76
N PHE A 430 -22.61 19.01 -3.74
CA PHE A 430 -23.65 18.01 -3.89
C PHE A 430 -24.74 18.24 -2.83
N GLN A 431 -25.88 17.58 -3.02
CA GLN A 431 -26.99 17.61 -2.08
C GLN A 431 -27.26 16.20 -1.56
N LEU A 432 -27.19 16.03 -0.25
CA LEU A 432 -27.44 14.76 0.43
C LEU A 432 -28.90 14.65 0.87
N GLY A 433 -29.55 13.55 0.48
CA GLY A 433 -30.91 13.18 0.90
C GLY A 433 -30.94 12.24 2.11
N ALA A 434 -32.10 11.65 2.37
CA ALA A 434 -32.32 10.72 3.49
C ALA A 434 -31.92 9.26 3.13
N SER A 435 -30.70 9.08 2.61
CA SER A 435 -30.13 7.76 2.30
C SER A 435 -28.62 7.87 2.11
N PRO A 436 -27.87 6.76 2.31
CA PRO A 436 -26.50 6.65 1.84
C PRO A 436 -26.35 7.13 0.39
N LEU A 437 -25.22 7.78 0.08
CA LEU A 437 -24.96 8.33 -1.24
C LEU A 437 -23.55 7.94 -1.70
N ASP A 438 -23.47 7.19 -2.79
CA ASP A 438 -22.22 6.99 -3.50
C ASP A 438 -22.07 8.08 -4.56
N LEU A 439 -21.05 8.93 -4.40
CA LEU A 439 -20.69 9.89 -5.43
C LEU A 439 -19.91 9.18 -6.55
N ASP A 440 -20.18 9.59 -7.79
CA ASP A 440 -19.46 9.07 -8.95
C ASP A 440 -17.94 9.29 -8.81
N VAL A 441 -17.16 8.34 -9.35
CA VAL A 441 -15.70 8.53 -9.50
C VAL A 441 -15.45 9.67 -10.48
N VAL A 442 -14.68 10.66 -10.05
CA VAL A 442 -14.39 11.87 -10.83
C VAL A 442 -12.89 12.05 -11.00
N CYS A 443 -12.47 12.58 -12.13
CA CYS A 443 -11.07 12.97 -12.33
C CYS A 443 -10.72 14.17 -11.45
N PHE A 444 -9.47 14.22 -10.97
CA PHE A 444 -8.95 15.41 -10.31
C PHE A 444 -9.15 16.66 -11.19
N ASN A 445 -9.64 17.77 -10.60
CA ASN A 445 -9.98 19.00 -11.32
C ASN A 445 -11.10 18.89 -12.38
N ALA A 446 -11.87 17.79 -12.43
CA ALA A 446 -12.95 17.61 -13.41
C ALA A 446 -14.26 17.13 -12.80
N CYS A 447 -15.38 17.55 -13.38
CA CYS A 447 -16.71 17.11 -12.91
C CYS A 447 -17.11 15.69 -13.37
N GLU A 448 -16.31 15.07 -14.22
CA GLU A 448 -16.59 13.78 -14.86
C GLU A 448 -15.40 12.84 -14.60
N ALA A 449 -15.57 11.54 -14.85
CA ALA A 449 -14.49 10.55 -14.77
C ALA A 449 -13.29 10.91 -15.68
N CYS A 450 -12.09 10.43 -15.35
CA CYS A 450 -10.91 10.66 -16.20
C CYS A 450 -11.15 10.14 -17.61
N ALA A 451 -10.59 10.84 -18.59
CA ALA A 451 -10.69 10.42 -19.98
C ALA A 451 -9.86 9.14 -20.15
N THR A 452 -10.52 8.00 -20.35
CA THR A 452 -9.81 6.72 -20.53
C THR A 452 -8.94 6.78 -21.79
N VAL A 453 -7.63 6.77 -21.61
CA VAL A 453 -6.67 6.50 -22.70
C VAL A 453 -6.44 5.00 -22.69
N ASP A 454 -7.08 4.27 -23.61
CA ASP A 454 -6.88 2.83 -23.77
C ASP A 454 -5.40 2.57 -24.06
N PRO A 455 -4.68 1.72 -23.31
CA PRO A 455 -3.27 1.46 -23.56
C PRO A 455 -3.09 0.85 -24.95
N GLU A 456 -2.31 1.51 -25.81
CA GLU A 456 -2.04 1.03 -27.15
C GLU A 456 -1.05 -0.15 -27.08
N TYR A 457 -1.45 -1.31 -27.60
CA TYR A 457 -0.61 -2.50 -27.60
C TYR A 457 0.06 -2.70 -28.96
N TYR A 458 1.33 -3.08 -28.95
CA TYR A 458 2.11 -3.35 -30.15
C TYR A 458 2.68 -4.77 -30.14
N SER A 459 2.81 -5.37 -31.32
CA SER A 459 3.44 -6.67 -31.52
C SER A 459 4.94 -6.50 -31.72
N VAL A 460 5.74 -7.06 -30.80
CA VAL A 460 7.20 -7.00 -30.85
C VAL A 460 7.78 -8.37 -31.12
N THR A 461 8.57 -8.49 -32.20
CA THR A 461 9.26 -9.74 -32.58
C THR A 461 10.71 -9.71 -32.12
N PHE A 462 11.06 -10.58 -31.18
CA PHE A 462 12.43 -10.75 -30.66
C PHE A 462 13.15 -11.84 -31.44
N ARG A 463 14.45 -11.64 -31.74
CA ARG A 463 15.26 -12.56 -32.53
C ARG A 463 16.67 -12.71 -31.97
N VAL A 464 17.13 -13.95 -31.79
CA VAL A 464 18.49 -14.24 -31.27
C VAL A 464 19.11 -15.42 -32.01
N GLN A 465 20.41 -15.33 -32.31
CA GLN A 465 21.22 -16.47 -32.73
C GLN A 465 21.89 -17.08 -31.51
N MET A 466 21.65 -18.38 -31.30
CA MET A 466 22.26 -19.12 -30.21
C MET A 466 23.67 -19.59 -30.62
N PRO A 467 24.64 -19.67 -29.68
CA PRO A 467 26.00 -20.12 -29.96
C PRO A 467 26.09 -21.54 -30.56
N ASP A 468 25.04 -22.33 -30.34
CA ASP A 468 24.82 -23.64 -30.91
C ASP A 468 23.35 -23.69 -31.36
N SER A 469 23.12 -24.00 -32.63
CA SER A 469 21.79 -24.07 -33.25
C SER A 469 20.87 -25.13 -32.62
N SER A 470 21.44 -26.11 -31.92
CA SER A 470 20.69 -27.16 -31.22
C SER A 470 20.10 -26.71 -29.88
N MET A 471 20.49 -25.54 -29.37
CA MET A 471 19.98 -25.03 -28.09
C MET A 471 18.57 -24.46 -28.21
N GLU A 472 17.77 -24.70 -27.17
CA GLU A 472 16.50 -24.02 -26.95
C GLU A 472 16.75 -22.58 -26.48
N ALA A 473 15.92 -21.64 -26.96
CA ALA A 473 16.02 -20.23 -26.61
C ALA A 473 14.75 -19.74 -25.91
N LEU A 474 14.95 -18.90 -24.90
CA LEU A 474 13.92 -18.18 -24.17
C LEU A 474 14.17 -16.67 -24.32
N VAL A 475 13.11 -15.88 -24.22
CA VAL A 475 13.21 -14.43 -23.98
C VAL A 475 12.35 -14.06 -22.78
N GLU A 476 12.91 -13.24 -21.90
CA GLU A 476 12.18 -12.63 -20.79
C GLU A 476 11.86 -11.18 -21.14
N VAL A 477 10.58 -10.82 -21.04
CA VAL A 477 10.06 -9.48 -21.34
C VAL A 477 9.16 -9.08 -20.17
N GLN A 478 9.50 -7.99 -19.47
CA GLN A 478 8.73 -7.49 -18.32
C GLN A 478 8.41 -8.58 -17.27
N GLY A 479 9.39 -9.43 -16.95
CA GLY A 479 9.26 -10.52 -15.98
C GLY A 479 8.54 -11.78 -16.49
N ASN A 480 8.00 -11.76 -17.72
CA ASN A 480 7.37 -12.93 -18.34
C ASN A 480 8.33 -13.63 -19.29
N THR A 481 8.40 -14.96 -19.22
CA THR A 481 9.29 -15.78 -20.06
C THR A 481 8.52 -16.43 -21.22
N TYR A 482 9.06 -16.31 -22.43
CA TYR A 482 8.49 -16.85 -23.65
C TYR A 482 9.48 -17.80 -24.32
N ALA A 483 8.99 -18.97 -24.72
CA ALA A 483 9.75 -19.91 -25.53
C ALA A 483 9.86 -19.43 -26.98
N MET A 484 11.06 -19.51 -27.54
CA MET A 484 11.34 -19.09 -28.92
C MET A 484 11.43 -20.30 -29.84
N THR A 485 10.98 -20.14 -31.09
CA THR A 485 10.99 -21.20 -32.11
C THR A 485 11.99 -20.89 -33.22
N ASP A 486 12.32 -21.89 -34.05
CA ASP A 486 13.17 -21.70 -35.22
C ASP A 486 12.56 -20.67 -36.18
N ALA A 487 13.37 -19.68 -36.53
CA ALA A 487 13.05 -18.66 -37.50
C ALA A 487 13.94 -18.79 -38.74
N MET A 488 13.68 -17.98 -39.76
CA MET A 488 14.50 -17.97 -40.97
C MET A 488 15.97 -17.70 -40.65
N TRP A 489 16.83 -18.28 -41.48
CA TRP A 489 18.28 -18.05 -41.47
C TRP A 489 19.01 -18.51 -40.19
N GLY A 490 18.40 -19.35 -39.35
CA GLY A 490 19.08 -19.99 -38.20
C GLY A 490 18.99 -19.22 -36.88
N ALA A 491 18.20 -18.15 -36.83
CA ALA A 491 17.84 -17.48 -35.58
C ALA A 491 16.66 -18.19 -34.88
N LYS A 492 16.49 -17.92 -33.58
CA LYS A 492 15.27 -18.21 -32.82
C LYS A 492 14.43 -16.94 -32.70
N ALA A 493 13.11 -17.04 -32.81
CA ALA A 493 12.22 -15.88 -32.71
C ALA A 493 10.95 -16.14 -31.89
N VAL A 494 10.37 -15.07 -31.35
CA VAL A 494 9.01 -15.05 -30.80
C VAL A 494 8.42 -13.66 -30.97
N THR A 495 7.10 -13.58 -31.17
CA THR A 495 6.35 -12.32 -31.19
C THR A 495 5.53 -12.21 -29.91
N VAL A 496 5.69 -11.10 -29.19
CA VAL A 496 5.02 -10.82 -27.92
C VAL A 496 4.26 -9.51 -28.06
N THR A 497 3.01 -9.48 -27.58
CA THR A 497 2.23 -8.26 -27.47
C THR A 497 2.65 -7.52 -26.20
N VAL A 498 3.06 -6.25 -26.35
CA VAL A 498 3.50 -5.41 -25.24
C VAL A 498 2.72 -4.10 -25.23
N ALA A 499 2.49 -3.53 -24.06
CA ALA A 499 1.93 -2.20 -23.94
C ALA A 499 2.94 -1.14 -24.43
N GLY A 500 2.47 -0.19 -25.22
CA GLY A 500 3.24 0.96 -25.68
C GLY A 500 3.79 1.74 -24.49
N SER A 501 5.10 1.80 -24.38
CA SER A 501 5.80 2.47 -23.29
C SER A 501 7.11 3.08 -23.78
N ALA A 502 7.57 4.13 -23.10
CA ALA A 502 8.82 4.80 -23.42
C ALA A 502 10.08 3.92 -23.24
N GLY A 503 9.95 2.71 -22.67
CA GLY A 503 11.05 1.76 -22.50
C GLY A 503 10.59 0.33 -22.20
N LEU A 504 11.19 -0.65 -22.88
CA LEU A 504 10.95 -2.09 -22.77
C LEU A 504 12.26 -2.78 -22.39
N ALA A 505 12.30 -3.42 -21.22
CA ALA A 505 13.43 -4.22 -20.78
C ALA A 505 13.24 -5.71 -21.14
N TYR A 506 14.27 -6.34 -21.72
CA TYR A 506 14.25 -7.75 -22.11
C TYR A 506 15.63 -8.44 -22.07
N ARG A 507 15.68 -9.78 -22.03
CA ARG A 507 16.94 -10.56 -22.14
C ARG A 507 16.70 -11.96 -22.69
N PHE A 508 17.70 -12.55 -23.33
CA PHE A 508 17.66 -13.92 -23.86
C PHE A 508 18.22 -14.95 -22.86
N GLY A 509 17.75 -16.19 -22.96
CA GLY A 509 18.17 -17.27 -22.07
C GLY A 509 18.01 -18.67 -22.65
N THR A 510 18.29 -19.67 -21.81
CA THR A 510 18.10 -21.10 -22.07
C THR A 510 17.41 -21.76 -20.88
N PRO A 511 16.65 -22.85 -21.06
CA PRO A 511 15.91 -23.52 -19.98
C PRO A 511 16.76 -24.08 -18.83
N ALA A 512 18.05 -24.36 -19.06
CA ALA A 512 19.01 -24.71 -18.00
C ALA A 512 20.46 -24.61 -18.50
N GLY A 513 21.12 -23.49 -18.19
CA GLY A 513 22.55 -23.45 -17.88
C GLY A 513 23.55 -24.14 -18.82
N ALA A 514 23.32 -24.14 -20.14
CA ALA A 514 24.26 -24.76 -21.08
C ALA A 514 25.69 -24.14 -21.03
N GLN A 515 25.85 -22.99 -20.36
CA GLN A 515 27.11 -22.27 -20.13
C GLN A 515 27.30 -21.80 -18.67
N GLY A 516 26.53 -22.30 -17.70
CA GLY A 516 26.68 -21.92 -16.27
C GLY A 516 25.79 -20.78 -15.76
N THR A 517 24.96 -20.16 -16.61
CA THR A 517 23.82 -19.30 -16.23
C THR A 517 22.63 -19.59 -17.15
N ALA A 518 21.39 -19.42 -16.67
CA ALA A 518 20.18 -19.59 -17.49
C ALA A 518 19.92 -18.40 -18.43
N TRP A 519 20.42 -17.20 -18.08
CA TRP A 519 20.21 -15.96 -18.80
C TRP A 519 21.52 -15.40 -19.33
N GLU A 520 21.44 -14.67 -20.45
CA GLU A 520 22.59 -13.98 -21.03
C GLU A 520 23.09 -12.84 -20.13
N THR A 521 24.34 -12.42 -20.35
CA THR A 521 24.89 -11.19 -19.77
C THR A 521 25.47 -10.35 -20.92
N PRO A 522 24.67 -9.46 -21.54
CA PRO A 522 25.13 -8.69 -22.68
C PRO A 522 26.22 -7.67 -22.26
N PRO A 523 27.08 -7.21 -23.19
CA PRO A 523 28.05 -6.16 -22.93
C PRO A 523 27.38 -4.86 -22.49
N THR A 524 28.08 -4.05 -21.70
CA THR A 524 27.60 -2.76 -21.13
C THR A 524 27.04 -1.78 -22.17
N ASP A 525 27.45 -1.90 -23.43
CA ASP A 525 27.05 -1.00 -24.51
C ASP A 525 25.62 -1.27 -25.03
N CYS A 526 25.02 -2.42 -24.66
CA CYS A 526 23.63 -2.76 -24.93
C CYS A 526 22.95 -3.39 -23.71
N ASN A 527 23.47 -3.09 -22.53
CA ASN A 527 23.04 -3.63 -21.26
C ASN A 527 22.95 -2.50 -20.22
N ALA A 528 21.77 -2.36 -19.61
CA ALA A 528 21.59 -1.66 -18.34
C ALA A 528 21.18 -2.69 -17.27
N ASN A 529 21.99 -2.84 -16.21
CA ASN A 529 21.68 -3.70 -15.05
C ASN A 529 21.31 -5.17 -15.36
N GLY A 530 21.88 -5.76 -16.41
CA GLY A 530 21.62 -7.12 -16.86
C GLY A 530 20.53 -7.27 -17.92
N TRP A 531 19.99 -6.15 -18.42
CA TRP A 531 18.86 -6.11 -19.36
C TRP A 531 19.18 -5.33 -20.62
N ARG A 532 18.61 -5.76 -21.74
CA ARG A 532 18.54 -4.98 -22.98
C ARG A 532 17.33 -4.04 -22.91
N GLU A 533 17.44 -2.89 -23.55
CA GLU A 533 16.36 -1.89 -23.59
C GLU A 533 15.95 -1.58 -25.03
N ALA A 534 14.66 -1.35 -25.24
CA ALA A 534 14.11 -0.86 -26.51
C ALA A 534 12.93 0.09 -26.28
N VAL A 535 12.59 0.91 -27.27
CA VAL A 535 11.40 1.78 -27.22
C VAL A 535 10.36 1.24 -28.21
N VAL A 536 9.11 1.09 -27.76
CA VAL A 536 8.03 0.52 -28.58
C VAL A 536 6.94 1.56 -28.77
N ALA A 537 6.84 2.07 -29.99
CA ALA A 537 5.83 3.05 -30.39
C ALA A 537 5.00 2.59 -31.61
N GLU A 538 5.31 1.40 -32.14
CA GLU A 538 4.62 0.73 -33.25
C GLU A 538 5.00 -0.75 -33.24
N ASP A 539 4.32 -1.57 -34.05
CA ASP A 539 4.69 -2.97 -34.29
C ASP A 539 6.15 -3.04 -34.80
N LEU A 540 7.00 -3.77 -34.07
CA LEU A 540 8.45 -3.73 -34.27
C LEU A 540 9.07 -5.13 -34.33
N ALA A 541 9.96 -5.36 -35.29
CA ALA A 541 10.81 -6.54 -35.31
C ALA A 541 12.25 -6.17 -34.93
N MET A 542 12.68 -6.59 -33.73
CA MET A 542 14.02 -6.30 -33.20
C MET A 542 15.13 -6.87 -34.10
N PRO A 543 16.28 -6.18 -34.25
CA PRO A 543 17.43 -6.73 -34.97
C PRO A 543 17.84 -8.09 -34.43
N VAL A 544 18.37 -8.96 -35.31
CA VAL A 544 18.95 -10.24 -34.88
C VAL A 544 20.26 -9.96 -34.16
N VAL A 545 20.42 -10.52 -32.96
CA VAL A 545 21.66 -10.43 -32.18
C VAL A 545 22.21 -11.81 -31.88
N CYS A 546 23.53 -11.91 -31.70
CA CYS A 546 24.16 -13.09 -31.12
C CYS A 546 23.89 -13.10 -29.61
N PHE A 547 23.64 -14.28 -29.04
CA PHE A 547 23.49 -14.44 -27.59
C PHE A 547 24.68 -13.82 -26.85
N ALA A 548 24.40 -13.02 -25.81
CA ALA A 548 25.39 -12.28 -25.04
C ALA A 548 26.27 -11.31 -25.87
N SER A 549 25.78 -10.83 -27.02
CA SER A 549 26.40 -9.79 -27.86
C SER A 549 25.44 -8.65 -28.19
N CYS A 550 25.97 -7.48 -28.54
CA CYS A 550 25.19 -6.34 -29.03
C CYS A 550 24.93 -6.39 -30.55
N SER A 551 25.66 -7.23 -31.28
CA SER A 551 25.52 -7.40 -32.73
C SER A 551 25.22 -8.85 -33.09
N ALA A 552 24.90 -9.09 -34.37
CA ALA A 552 24.73 -10.44 -34.90
C ALA A 552 26.01 -11.27 -34.75
N CYS A 553 25.92 -12.60 -34.91
CA CYS A 553 27.11 -13.44 -34.71
C CYS A 553 28.19 -13.14 -35.76
N GLN A 554 29.46 -13.25 -35.38
CA GLN A 554 30.56 -13.09 -36.33
C GLN A 554 30.58 -14.27 -37.31
N GLY A 555 30.75 -14.00 -38.61
CA GLY A 555 30.72 -15.00 -39.66
C GLY A 555 31.21 -14.43 -40.99
N CYS A 556 31.05 -15.15 -42.10
CA CYS A 556 31.41 -14.57 -43.38
C CYS A 556 30.28 -13.69 -43.92
N ALA A 557 30.46 -12.37 -43.88
CA ALA A 557 29.51 -11.41 -44.44
C ALA A 557 29.74 -11.11 -45.93
N ASP A 558 30.73 -11.75 -46.58
CA ASP A 558 30.98 -11.58 -48.03
C ASP A 558 30.00 -12.45 -48.83
N PRO A 559 29.06 -11.84 -49.59
CA PRO A 559 28.05 -12.58 -50.37
C PRO A 559 28.66 -13.44 -51.48
N PHE A 560 29.95 -13.28 -51.78
CA PHE A 560 30.66 -14.03 -52.82
C PHE A 560 31.53 -15.15 -52.25
N ALA A 561 31.59 -15.35 -50.94
CA ALA A 561 32.32 -16.46 -50.34
C ALA A 561 31.52 -17.76 -50.37
N SER A 562 32.20 -18.90 -50.32
CA SER A 562 31.50 -20.20 -50.32
C SER A 562 30.81 -20.52 -48.99
N ASN A 563 31.16 -19.83 -47.93
CA ASN A 563 30.56 -19.94 -46.59
C ASN A 563 29.82 -18.66 -46.15
N PHE A 564 29.30 -17.88 -47.11
CA PHE A 564 28.51 -16.69 -46.82
C PHE A 564 27.37 -16.98 -45.83
N ASP A 565 27.32 -16.20 -44.75
CA ASP A 565 26.24 -16.18 -43.78
C ASP A 565 25.53 -14.82 -43.85
N PRO A 566 24.29 -14.75 -44.35
CA PRO A 566 23.53 -13.49 -44.45
C PRO A 566 23.14 -12.89 -43.10
N LEU A 567 23.35 -13.63 -42.00
CA LEU A 567 23.17 -13.13 -40.63
C LEU A 567 24.50 -12.81 -39.95
N ALA A 568 25.64 -13.00 -40.60
CA ALA A 568 26.91 -12.56 -40.03
C ALA A 568 26.89 -11.04 -39.81
N ASP A 569 27.48 -10.60 -38.71
CA ASP A 569 27.73 -9.18 -38.48
C ASP A 569 28.40 -8.57 -39.73
N PRO A 570 27.86 -7.50 -40.34
CA PRO A 570 28.45 -6.87 -41.51
C PRO A 570 29.88 -6.36 -41.28
N GLN A 571 30.28 -6.20 -40.02
CA GLN A 571 31.65 -5.83 -39.62
C GLN A 571 32.57 -7.04 -39.42
N SER A 572 32.09 -8.25 -39.69
CA SER A 572 32.88 -9.48 -39.50
C SER A 572 34.18 -9.46 -40.31
N PRO A 573 35.31 -9.93 -39.75
CA PRO A 573 36.57 -9.99 -40.47
C PRO A 573 36.47 -10.86 -41.73
N ALA A 574 36.94 -10.35 -42.86
CA ALA A 574 37.01 -11.11 -44.12
C ALA A 574 37.84 -12.40 -44.02
N SER A 575 38.68 -12.55 -42.98
CA SER A 575 39.38 -13.81 -42.68
C SER A 575 38.46 -14.97 -42.28
N LEU A 576 37.20 -14.70 -41.94
CA LEU A 576 36.18 -15.73 -41.67
C LEU A 576 35.53 -16.25 -42.97
N CYS A 577 35.81 -15.62 -44.10
CA CYS A 577 35.32 -16.05 -45.41
C CYS A 577 36.26 -17.08 -46.04
N GLU A 578 35.68 -18.16 -46.52
CA GLU A 578 36.37 -19.26 -47.19
C GLU A 578 35.99 -19.29 -48.66
N GLY A 579 37.00 -19.46 -49.53
CA GLY A 579 36.82 -19.69 -50.97
C GLY A 579 36.09 -18.58 -51.72
N GLU A 580 35.95 -18.75 -53.03
CA GLU A 580 34.95 -18.03 -53.82
C GLU A 580 33.76 -18.97 -54.02
N GLY A 581 32.57 -18.51 -53.66
CA GLY A 581 31.31 -19.19 -53.93
C GLY A 581 31.07 -19.27 -55.43
N LEU A 582 30.69 -20.45 -55.90
CA LEU A 582 30.42 -20.67 -57.32
C LEU A 582 29.22 -19.81 -57.74
N ALA A 583 29.41 -19.05 -58.82
CA ALA A 583 28.41 -18.15 -59.37
C ALA A 583 27.57 -18.89 -60.42
N GLY A 584 26.27 -19.00 -60.20
CA GLY A 584 25.38 -19.76 -61.08
C GLY A 584 23.93 -19.59 -60.67
N CYS A 585 22.99 -20.19 -61.42
CA CYS A 585 21.58 -19.99 -61.10
C CYS A 585 21.18 -20.72 -59.82
N THR A 586 20.73 -20.00 -58.78
CA THR A 586 20.38 -20.59 -57.48
C THR A 586 18.90 -20.99 -57.35
N TYR A 587 18.09 -20.78 -58.37
CA TYR A 587 16.65 -21.08 -58.35
C TYR A 587 16.38 -22.51 -58.81
N PRO A 588 15.90 -23.43 -57.96
CA PRO A 588 15.68 -24.85 -58.33
C PRO A 588 14.68 -25.05 -59.48
N SER A 589 13.85 -24.05 -59.76
CA SER A 589 12.87 -24.04 -60.86
C SER A 589 13.45 -23.60 -62.20
N ALA A 590 14.69 -23.10 -62.26
CA ALA A 590 15.36 -22.72 -63.50
C ALA A 590 15.91 -23.94 -64.26
N VAL A 591 15.89 -23.91 -65.58
CA VAL A 591 16.46 -24.97 -66.43
C VAL A 591 17.98 -25.08 -66.36
N ASN A 592 18.65 -24.02 -65.92
CA ASN A 592 20.08 -24.00 -65.67
C ASN A 592 20.40 -23.82 -64.19
N PHE A 593 19.52 -24.26 -63.30
CA PHE A 593 19.78 -24.36 -61.87
C PHE A 593 21.11 -25.10 -61.63
N ASP A 594 21.98 -24.49 -60.83
CA ASP A 594 23.23 -25.07 -60.40
C ASP A 594 23.16 -25.28 -58.88
N ALA A 595 23.13 -26.55 -58.48
CA ALA A 595 23.04 -26.94 -57.08
C ALA A 595 24.32 -26.63 -56.28
N GLU A 596 25.44 -26.34 -56.97
CA GLU A 596 26.71 -25.94 -56.35
C GLU A 596 26.86 -24.40 -56.30
N ALA A 597 25.95 -23.64 -56.94
CA ALA A 597 26.00 -22.19 -56.94
C ALA A 597 25.56 -21.60 -55.58
N VAL A 598 26.38 -20.69 -55.05
CA VAL A 598 26.16 -20.05 -53.74
C VAL A 598 25.49 -18.69 -53.90
N TRP A 599 25.57 -18.07 -55.08
CA TRP A 599 24.90 -16.81 -55.40
C TRP A 599 24.50 -16.73 -56.88
N ASP A 600 23.36 -16.08 -57.14
CA ASP A 600 22.81 -15.91 -58.48
C ASP A 600 23.56 -14.84 -59.26
N ASN A 601 24.15 -15.22 -60.38
CA ASN A 601 24.82 -14.30 -61.30
C ASN A 601 23.89 -13.72 -62.38
N GLY A 602 22.58 -13.93 -62.24
CA GLY A 602 21.55 -13.39 -63.12
C GLY A 602 21.38 -14.15 -64.43
N VAL A 603 21.98 -15.34 -64.56
CA VAL A 603 21.86 -16.17 -65.76
C VAL A 603 20.71 -17.16 -65.70
N CYS A 604 19.91 -17.18 -64.62
CA CYS A 604 18.75 -18.06 -64.47
C CYS A 604 17.81 -17.99 -65.67
N SER A 605 17.60 -19.14 -66.31
CA SER A 605 16.69 -19.33 -67.41
C SER A 605 15.55 -20.22 -66.93
N PHE A 606 14.31 -19.80 -67.13
CA PHE A 606 13.13 -20.58 -66.81
C PHE A 606 12.45 -21.01 -68.12
N LEU A 607 11.90 -22.23 -68.18
CA LEU A 607 11.10 -22.63 -69.35
C LEU A 607 9.89 -21.71 -69.42
N GLN A 608 9.68 -21.05 -70.56
CA GLN A 608 8.41 -20.37 -70.85
C GLN A 608 7.31 -21.43 -70.96
N GLY A 609 6.69 -21.72 -69.83
CA GLY A 609 5.45 -22.45 -69.69
C GLY A 609 4.51 -21.63 -68.83
N SER A 610 3.30 -21.38 -69.34
CA SER A 610 2.21 -20.65 -68.69
C SER A 610 2.03 -21.01 -67.20
N GLY A 611 2.17 -20.01 -66.31
CA GLY A 611 1.89 -20.17 -64.87
C GLY A 611 2.27 -18.97 -64.00
N ASP A 612 1.40 -17.96 -63.99
CA ASP A 612 0.99 -17.16 -62.82
C ASP A 612 2.00 -16.29 -62.05
N CYS A 613 2.81 -15.47 -62.74
CA CYS A 613 3.28 -14.21 -62.14
C CYS A 613 2.49 -13.03 -62.75
N PRO A 614 1.76 -12.24 -61.94
CA PRO A 614 0.96 -11.14 -62.45
C PRO A 614 1.89 -10.01 -62.90
N ASP A 615 1.87 -9.75 -64.21
CA ASP A 615 2.37 -8.51 -64.81
C ASP A 615 1.40 -7.39 -64.40
N ASN A 616 1.77 -6.68 -63.34
CA ASN A 616 0.88 -5.73 -62.65
C ASN A 616 0.81 -4.40 -63.41
N ASN A 617 1.75 -4.12 -64.31
CA ASN A 617 1.77 -2.89 -65.11
C ASN A 617 1.35 -3.08 -66.57
N GLY A 618 1.21 -4.33 -67.02
CA GLY A 618 0.77 -4.71 -68.36
C GLY A 618 1.81 -4.50 -69.47
N ASP A 619 3.10 -4.41 -69.13
CA ASP A 619 4.19 -4.16 -70.08
C ASP A 619 4.75 -5.44 -70.74
N GLY A 620 4.24 -6.60 -70.34
CA GLY A 620 4.60 -7.91 -70.86
C GLY A 620 5.91 -8.47 -70.29
N LEU A 621 6.51 -7.80 -69.31
CA LEU A 621 7.65 -8.27 -68.52
C LEU A 621 7.20 -8.44 -67.06
N VAL A 622 7.85 -9.35 -66.35
CA VAL A 622 7.70 -9.46 -64.89
C VAL A 622 9.03 -9.03 -64.30
N GLY A 623 9.06 -7.85 -63.67
CA GLY A 623 10.29 -7.24 -63.18
C GLY A 623 10.11 -6.35 -61.95
N VAL A 624 11.16 -5.61 -61.60
CA VAL A 624 11.19 -4.75 -60.39
C VAL A 624 10.04 -3.75 -60.36
N ASN A 625 9.57 -3.29 -61.52
CA ASN A 625 8.45 -2.36 -61.62
C ASN A 625 7.12 -3.01 -61.16
N ASP A 626 6.88 -4.29 -61.43
CA ASP A 626 5.70 -5.01 -60.98
C ASP A 626 5.70 -5.26 -59.47
N VAL A 627 6.90 -5.51 -58.92
CA VAL A 627 7.13 -5.66 -57.47
C VAL A 627 6.89 -4.32 -56.76
N LEU A 628 7.35 -3.21 -57.33
CA LEU A 628 7.09 -1.87 -56.78
C LEU A 628 5.60 -1.53 -56.77
N ILE A 629 4.83 -1.98 -57.77
CA ILE A 629 3.37 -1.81 -57.79
C ILE A 629 2.70 -2.64 -56.70
N LEU A 630 3.11 -3.90 -56.52
CA LEU A 630 2.59 -4.77 -55.47
C LEU A 630 2.90 -4.20 -54.07
N LEU A 631 4.12 -3.71 -53.86
CA LEU A 631 4.54 -3.08 -52.61
C LEU A 631 3.84 -1.74 -52.36
N SER A 632 3.52 -0.97 -53.42
CA SER A 632 2.74 0.27 -53.29
C SER A 632 1.27 0.03 -52.92
N ALA A 633 0.76 -1.18 -53.16
CA ALA A 633 -0.60 -1.59 -52.80
C ALA A 633 -0.69 -2.23 -51.40
N PHE A 634 0.44 -2.67 -50.83
CA PHE A 634 0.51 -3.27 -49.51
C PHE A 634 0.22 -2.19 -48.44
N GLY A 635 -0.85 -2.38 -47.66
CA GLY A 635 -1.28 -1.44 -46.61
C GLY A 635 -2.47 -0.55 -46.96
N ASN A 636 -2.96 -0.57 -48.20
CA ASN A 636 -4.23 0.08 -48.55
C ASN A 636 -5.41 -0.87 -48.29
N THR A 637 -6.45 -0.41 -47.61
CA THR A 637 -7.68 -1.20 -47.43
C THR A 637 -8.44 -1.31 -48.76
N CYS A 638 -8.71 -2.54 -49.20
CA CYS A 638 -9.55 -2.79 -50.38
C CYS A 638 -11.00 -2.28 -50.13
N PRO A 639 -11.65 -1.63 -51.11
CA PRO A 639 -13.06 -1.25 -51.03
C PRO A 639 -14.02 -2.43 -51.15
#